data_AF-A0A060C313-F1
#
_entry.id   AF-A0A060C313-F1
#
_cell.length_a   1.000
_cell.length_b   1.000
_cell.length_c   1.000
_cell.angle_alpha   90.00
_cell.angle_beta   90.00
_cell.angle_gamma   90.00
#
_symmetry.space_group_name_H-M   'P 1'
#
loop_
_entity.id
_entity.type
_entity.pdbx_description
1 polymer ?
#
loop_
_entity_poly.entity_id
_entity_poly.type
_entity_poly.pdbx_seq_one_letter_code
_entity_poly.pdbx_strand_id
1 'polypeptide(L)' 'MLKAVERVPRSFIESKSDALAWHYRQSDQRLASTVRRDLLSELRQKSGGMGLMTMENSKVVEVCPVSVSKG' A
#
# COMPACT_ATOMS: atom_id res chain seq x y z
N MET A 1 5.07 -4.44 2.96
CA MET A 1 3.71 -4.27 3.52
C MET A 1 3.54 -4.89 4.91
N LEU A 2 4.06 -6.09 5.21
CA LEU A 2 3.94 -6.71 6.56
C LEU A 2 4.41 -5.78 7.71
N LYS A 3 5.56 -5.12 7.55
CA LYS A 3 6.06 -4.09 8.47
C LYS A 3 5.05 -2.96 8.75
N ALA A 4 4.17 -2.65 7.80
CA ALA A 4 3.16 -1.61 7.98
C ALA A 4 2.03 -2.10 8.90
N VAL A 5 1.64 -3.37 8.81
CA VAL A 5 0.66 -4.00 9.71
C VAL A 5 1.19 -4.08 11.14
N GLU A 6 2.46 -4.44 11.31
CA GLU A 6 3.13 -4.48 12.62
C GLU A 6 3.18 -3.11 13.30
N ARG A 7 3.39 -2.04 12.51
CA ARG A 7 3.53 -0.66 13.02
C ARG A 7 2.21 0.09 13.16
N VAL A 8 1.14 -0.37 12.51
CA VAL A 8 -0.14 0.34 12.45
C VAL A 8 -1.26 -0.61 12.90
N PRO A 9 -1.65 -0.55 14.19
CA PRO A 9 -2.74 -1.37 14.71
C PRO A 9 -4.03 -1.18 13.92
N ARG A 10 -4.84 -2.24 13.81
CA ARG A 10 -6.11 -2.29 13.06
C ARG A 10 -5.96 -2.06 11.54
N SER A 11 -4.74 -2.10 11.02
CA SER A 11 -4.50 -2.19 9.58
C SER A 11 -4.33 -3.65 9.18
N PHE A 12 -4.53 -3.97 7.91
CA PHE A 12 -4.38 -5.32 7.39
C PHE A 12 -3.97 -5.29 5.91
N ILE A 13 -3.49 -6.43 5.42
CA ILE A 13 -3.17 -6.64 4.00
C ILE A 13 -4.30 -7.48 3.39
N GLU A 14 -4.80 -7.03 2.25
CA GLU A 14 -5.68 -7.77 1.37
C GLU A 14 -4.86 -8.25 0.16
N SER A 15 -4.97 -9.55 -0.15
CA SER A 15 -4.42 -10.12 -1.38
C SER A 15 -5.56 -10.34 -2.36
N LYS A 16 -5.46 -9.70 -3.52
CA LYS A 16 -6.34 -9.92 -4.67
C LYS A 16 -5.62 -10.81 -5.68
N SER A 17 -6.28 -11.17 -6.78
CA SER A 17 -5.70 -12.02 -7.83
C SER A 17 -4.38 -11.46 -8.39
N ASP A 18 -4.35 -10.15 -8.67
CA ASP A 18 -3.21 -9.48 -9.31
C ASP A 18 -2.67 -8.31 -8.49
N ALA A 19 -3.08 -8.16 -7.23
CA ALA A 19 -2.74 -6.98 -6.43
C ALA A 19 -2.59 -7.28 -4.94
N LEU A 20 -1.78 -6.46 -4.28
CA LEU A 20 -1.67 -6.42 -2.83
C LEU A 20 -2.07 -5.03 -2.33
N ALA A 21 -2.97 -4.98 -1.37
CA ALA A 21 -3.47 -3.74 -0.81
C ALA A 21 -3.29 -3.71 0.72
N TRP A 22 -2.79 -2.61 1.24
CA TRP A 22 -2.70 -2.36 2.68
C TRP A 22 -3.77 -1.34 3.09
N HIS A 23 -4.71 -1.78 3.94
CA HIS A 23 -5.84 -0.99 4.40
C HIS A 23 -5.54 -0.43 5.79
N TYR A 24 -5.64 0.88 5.96
CA TYR A 24 -5.38 1.57 7.23
C TYR A 24 -6.51 2.52 7.64
N ARG A 25 -7.71 2.33 7.08
CA ARG A 25 -8.87 3.19 7.36
C ARG A 25 -9.32 3.11 8.82
N GLN A 26 -9.23 1.94 9.44
CA GLN A 26 -9.66 1.71 10.82
C GLN A 26 -8.54 2.00 11.85
N SER A 27 -7.38 2.43 11.39
CA SER A 27 -6.21 2.70 12.22
C SER A 27 -6.12 4.15 12.68
N ASP A 28 -5.23 4.42 13.63
CA ASP A 28 -4.84 5.80 13.96
C ASP A 28 -4.25 6.49 12.72
N GLN A 29 -4.88 7.59 12.29
CA GLN A 29 -4.53 8.25 11.03
C GLN A 29 -3.21 9.04 11.10
N ARG A 30 -2.79 9.49 12.29
CA ARG A 30 -1.51 10.19 12.46
C ARG A 30 -0.36 9.20 12.33
N LEU A 31 -0.45 8.07 13.03
CA LEU A 31 0.51 6.97 12.94
C LEU A 31 0.56 6.40 11.51
N ALA A 32 -0.61 6.08 10.95
CA ALA A 32 -0.70 5.52 9.60
C ALA A 32 -0.13 6.47 8.54
N SER A 33 -0.29 7.80 8.67
CA SER A 33 0.25 8.78 7.72
C SER A 33 1.78 8.72 7.61
N THR A 34 2.48 8.50 8.72
CA THR A 34 3.94 8.36 8.73
C THR A 34 4.36 7.04 8.07
N VAL A 35 3.80 5.92 8.50
CA VAL A 35 4.12 4.60 7.93
C VAL A 35 3.76 4.50 6.45
N ARG A 36 2.64 5.09 6.04
CA ARG A 36 2.19 5.19 4.65
C ARG A 36 3.22 5.92 3.77
N ARG A 37 3.77 7.04 4.23
CA ARG A 37 4.75 7.82 3.45
C ARG A 37 6.01 6.99 3.19
N ASP A 38 6.53 6.35 4.23
CA ASP A 38 7.68 5.46 4.12
C ASP A 38 7.39 4.30 3.15
N LEU A 39 6.22 3.65 3.33
CA LEU A 39 5.79 2.52 2.52
C LEU A 39 5.63 2.90 1.04
N LEU A 40 5.03 4.05 0.73
CA LEU A 40 4.88 4.51 -0.65
C LEU A 40 6.23 4.76 -1.32
N SER A 41 7.18 5.36 -0.60
CA SER A 41 8.54 5.58 -1.10
C SER A 41 9.23 4.25 -1.41
N GLU A 42 9.19 3.30 -0.47
CA GLU A 42 9.78 1.96 -0.64
C GLU A 42 9.16 1.21 -1.83
N LEU A 43 7.83 1.21 -1.92
CA LEU A 43 7.10 0.49 -2.97
C LEU A 43 7.32 1.10 -4.34
N ARG A 44 7.36 2.44 -4.47
CA ARG A 44 7.66 3.10 -5.75
C ARG A 44 9.07 2.81 -6.23
N GLN A 45 10.05 2.83 -5.33
CA GLN A 45 11.44 2.48 -5.66
C GLN A 45 11.54 1.03 -6.14
N LYS A 46 10.86 0.10 -5.45
CA LYS A 46 10.85 -1.31 -5.84
C LYS A 46 10.11 -1.54 -7.15
N SER A 47 8.93 -0.94 -7.31
CA SER A 47 8.06 -1.15 -8.48
C SER A 47 8.66 -0.60 -9.78
N GLY A 48 9.61 0.34 -9.69
CA GLY A 48 10.32 0.90 -10.83
C GLY A 48 10.96 -0.17 -11.70
N GLY A 49 10.58 -0.21 -12.97
CA GLY A 49 11.12 -1.16 -13.96
C GLY A 49 10.51 -2.56 -13.96
N MET A 50 9.57 -2.86 -13.05
CA MET A 50 8.94 -4.19 -12.94
C MET A 50 7.54 -4.28 -13.58
N GLY A 51 7.07 -3.24 -14.26
CA GLY A 51 5.70 -3.21 -14.80
C GLY A 51 4.61 -3.14 -13.72
N LEU A 52 4.97 -2.76 -12.49
CA LEU A 52 4.07 -2.58 -11.36
C LEU A 52 3.83 -1.09 -11.08
N MET A 53 2.63 -0.77 -10.60
CA MET A 53 2.20 0.55 -10.16
C MET A 53 1.88 0.52 -8.67
N THR A 54 2.37 1.53 -7.94
CA THR A 54 1.96 1.78 -6.54
C THR A 54 0.93 2.90 -6.50
N MET A 55 -0.25 2.62 -5.95
CA MET A 55 -1.37 3.55 -5.83
C MET A 55 -1.67 3.88 -4.36
N GLU A 56 -2.20 5.08 -4.13
CA GLU A 56 -2.75 5.49 -2.83
C GLU A 56 -4.17 6.01 -3.06
N ASN A 57 -5.19 5.37 -2.48
CA ASN A 57 -6.56 5.85 -2.57
C ASN A 57 -7.36 5.49 -1.31
N SER A 58 -8.23 6.39 -0.86
CA SER A 58 -9.24 6.14 0.18
C SER A 58 -8.70 5.41 1.44
N LYS A 59 -7.51 5.76 1.90
CA LYS A 59 -6.81 5.11 3.04
C LYS A 59 -6.38 3.65 2.76
N VAL A 60 -5.94 3.41 1.53
CA VAL A 60 -5.36 2.16 1.04
C VAL A 60 -4.08 2.47 0.26
N VAL A 61 -3.02 1.70 0.48
CA VAL A 61 -1.84 1.65 -0.41
C VAL A 61 -1.90 0.34 -1.18
N GLU A 62 -1.92 0.39 -2.50
CA GLU A 62 -2.06 -0.77 -3.36
C GLU A 62 -0.88 -0.90 -4.32
N VAL A 63 -0.46 -2.12 -4.61
CA VAL A 63 0.51 -2.44 -5.67
C VAL A 63 -0.12 -3.45 -6.61
N CYS A 64 -0.13 -3.14 -7.90
CA CYS A 64 -0.72 -3.97 -8.95
C CYS A 64 0.05 -3.78 -10.28
N PRO A 65 -0.10 -4.66 -11.27
CA PRO A 65 0.40 -4.43 -12.63
C PRO A 65 -0.16 -3.14 -13.23
N VAL A 66 0.66 -2.43 -14.00
CA VAL A 66 0.24 -1.23 -14.74
C VAL A 66 -0.94 -1.51 -15.69
N SER A 67 -1.05 -2.74 -16.21
CA SER A 67 -2.15 -3.16 -17.08
C SER A 67 -3.49 -3.29 -16.36
N VAL A 68 -3.49 -3.44 -15.03
CA VAL A 68 -4.69 -3.69 -14.20
C VAL A 68 -5.13 -2.42 -13.48
N SER A 69 -4.24 -1.43 -13.29
CA SER A 69 -4.59 -0.18 -12.63
C SER A 69 -5.69 0.55 -13.42
N LYS A 70 -6.89 0.62 -12.84
CA LYS A 70 -7.94 1.51 -13.30
C LYS A 70 -7.56 2.91 -12.79
N GLY A 71 -6.94 3.71 -13.65
CA GLY A 71 -6.59 5.10 -13.36
C GLY A 71 -7.79 5.91 -12.87
#